data_AF-A0AAU5CLU1-F1
#
_entry.id   AF-A0AAU5CLU1-F1
#
_cell.length_a   1.000
_cell.length_b   1.000
_cell.length_c   1.000
_cell.angle_alpha   90.00
_cell.angle_beta   90.00
_cell.angle_gamma   90.00
#
_symmetry.space_group_name_H-M   'P 1'
#
loop_
_entity.id
_entity.type
_entity.pdbx_description
1 polymer ?
#
loop_
_entity_poly.entity_id
_entity_poly.type
_entity_poly.pdbx_seq_one_letter_code
_entity_poly.pdbx_strand_id
1 'polypeptide(L)'
;MPKPAFSDETAAVPPPPPAPQPFLLTPRQGEAARELLSYVSRLPLTTVDAQLLAVVVAIRAARAGIGNLTGTDLRSLRLDHPEQAVGELAAAGWQVPASLLDGDPDRPAAIVVPEMAPGPEHVLPLGKGTRSKVSGWAMRTRMAKPVKKTSPAARLAALFLAAYCTDELLGEAPDELPVACYPAVPVLIEKGFLAEISGRTYRLGPAVRHLAGMFRTPEEVARLAAEEAARRAAREAAAAAELEEVTPARWAEWKSGTSPALLRHVEAVEQCTLCRLTFGRVAKAFMSAPSPVPAPRPAASDYATWREAHPECGREAAEFTVAFRTEHGHGPSYGQLCKGLGWKKLSRSLRGLVVSGIVSDGWLTETSPVPWTLRPGKAAQAQGIVLPGQSAAARSSR
;
A
#
# COMPACT_ATOMS: atom_id res chain seq x y z
N MET A 1 -47.37 -50.16 33.13
CA MET A 1 -47.35 -48.76 33.63
C MET A 1 -46.69 -47.88 32.56
N PRO A 2 -47.41 -46.95 31.91
CA PRO A 2 -46.81 -46.04 30.95
C PRO A 2 -46.19 -44.84 31.68
N LYS A 3 -44.97 -44.47 31.26
CA LYS A 3 -44.18 -43.33 31.76
C LYS A 3 -44.68 -42.06 31.05
N PRO A 4 -45.03 -40.96 31.75
CA PRO A 4 -45.46 -39.75 31.07
C PRO A 4 -44.24 -39.04 30.46
N ALA A 5 -44.34 -38.68 29.18
CA ALA A 5 -43.39 -37.82 28.50
C ALA A 5 -43.71 -36.37 28.87
N PHE A 6 -42.77 -35.69 29.52
CA PHE A 6 -42.79 -34.24 29.64
C PHE A 6 -42.26 -33.65 28.34
N SER A 7 -43.14 -33.00 27.59
CA SER A 7 -42.77 -32.12 26.47
C SER A 7 -42.33 -30.79 27.07
N ASP A 8 -41.02 -30.53 27.07
CA ASP A 8 -40.46 -29.24 27.40
C ASP A 8 -40.36 -28.42 26.10
N GLU A 9 -41.38 -27.61 25.84
CA GLU A 9 -41.44 -26.69 24.71
C GLU A 9 -40.62 -25.44 25.05
N THR A 10 -39.30 -25.56 24.91
CA THR A 10 -38.41 -24.40 25.03
C THR A 10 -38.52 -23.57 23.75
N ALA A 11 -39.30 -22.49 23.80
CA ALA A 11 -39.37 -21.49 22.74
C ALA A 11 -37.97 -20.92 22.47
N ALA A 12 -37.37 -21.32 21.33
CA ALA A 12 -36.07 -20.86 20.90
C ALA A 12 -36.14 -19.38 20.51
N VAL A 13 -35.35 -18.55 21.22
CA VAL A 13 -35.12 -17.15 20.86
C VAL A 13 -34.51 -17.10 19.45
N PRO A 14 -35.08 -16.30 18.52
CA PRO A 14 -34.53 -16.21 17.16
C PRO A 14 -33.10 -15.66 17.21
N PRO A 15 -32.19 -16.21 16.38
CA PRO A 15 -30.80 -15.78 16.37
C PRO A 15 -30.70 -14.29 15.99
N PRO A 16 -29.72 -13.57 16.54
CA PRO A 16 -29.50 -12.17 16.19
C PRO A 16 -29.25 -12.04 14.69
N PRO A 17 -29.70 -10.94 14.06
CA PRO A 17 -29.50 -10.72 12.63
C PRO A 17 -28.01 -10.77 12.29
N PRO A 18 -27.63 -11.36 11.14
CA PRO A 18 -26.25 -11.50 10.75
C PRO A 18 -25.57 -10.13 10.64
N ALA A 19 -24.34 -10.04 11.15
CA ALA A 19 -23.55 -8.81 11.07
C ALA A 19 -23.43 -8.35 9.61
N PRO A 20 -23.54 -7.04 9.34
CA PRO A 20 -23.51 -6.53 7.99
C PRO A 20 -22.16 -6.83 7.33
N GLN A 21 -22.20 -7.29 6.08
CA GLN A 21 -20.99 -7.62 5.34
C GLN A 21 -20.07 -6.40 5.23
N PRO A 22 -18.75 -6.58 5.38
CA PRO A 22 -17.79 -5.49 5.21
C PRO A 22 -17.79 -5.01 3.77
N PHE A 23 -17.53 -3.71 3.58
CA PHE A 23 -17.35 -3.14 2.25
C PHE A 23 -16.18 -3.80 1.52
N LEU A 24 -16.35 -4.04 0.23
CA LEU A 24 -15.33 -4.68 -0.60
C LEU A 24 -14.14 -3.78 -0.91
N LEU A 25 -14.37 -2.47 -0.94
CA LEU A 25 -13.38 -1.45 -1.26
C LEU A 25 -13.13 -0.58 -0.03
N THR A 26 -11.87 -0.17 0.12
CA THR A 26 -11.54 0.99 0.96
C THR A 26 -11.81 2.29 0.19
N PRO A 27 -11.90 3.46 0.85
CA PRO A 27 -12.10 4.74 0.15
C PRO A 27 -11.11 5.00 -1.00
N ARG A 28 -9.82 4.73 -0.79
CA ARG A 28 -8.79 4.85 -1.84
C ARG A 28 -8.98 3.86 -2.99
N GLN A 29 -9.48 2.66 -2.72
CA GLN A 29 -9.78 1.69 -3.78
C GLN A 29 -11.06 2.09 -4.53
N GLY A 30 -12.00 2.75 -3.86
CA GLY A 30 -13.17 3.38 -4.47
C GLY A 30 -12.81 4.53 -5.40
N GLU A 31 -11.88 5.40 -4.99
CA GLU A 31 -11.30 6.45 -5.84
C GLU A 31 -10.72 5.84 -7.13
N ALA A 32 -9.90 4.80 -7.01
CA ALA A 32 -9.34 4.08 -8.16
C ALA A 32 -10.42 3.44 -9.06
N ALA A 33 -11.52 2.93 -8.49
CA ALA A 33 -12.65 2.40 -9.27
C ALA A 33 -13.36 3.50 -10.06
N ARG A 34 -13.53 4.69 -9.48
CA ARG A 34 -14.13 5.85 -10.17
C ARG A 34 -13.21 6.41 -11.25
N GLU A 35 -11.92 6.53 -10.97
CA GLU A 35 -10.92 6.99 -11.97
C GLU A 35 -10.92 6.08 -13.21
N LEU A 36 -11.00 4.77 -12.99
CA LEU A 36 -11.20 3.79 -14.06
C LEU A 36 -12.48 4.02 -14.86
N LEU A 37 -13.62 4.21 -14.19
CA LEU A 37 -14.90 4.42 -14.86
C LEU A 37 -14.91 5.75 -15.65
N SER A 38 -14.29 6.80 -15.10
CA SER A 38 -14.07 8.09 -15.76
C SER A 38 -13.13 8.01 -16.97
N TYR A 39 -12.14 7.13 -16.93
CA TYR A 39 -11.33 6.83 -18.11
C TYR A 39 -12.17 6.18 -19.20
N VAL A 40 -12.93 5.13 -18.86
CA VAL A 40 -13.75 4.40 -19.85
C VAL A 40 -14.84 5.28 -20.45
N SER A 41 -15.46 6.17 -19.67
CA SER A 41 -16.48 7.10 -20.17
C SER A 41 -15.94 8.13 -21.17
N ARG A 42 -14.62 8.38 -21.16
CA ARG A 42 -13.93 9.29 -22.10
C ARG A 42 -13.43 8.60 -23.37
N LEU A 43 -13.46 7.27 -23.43
CA LEU A 43 -13.10 6.55 -24.64
C LEU A 43 -14.14 6.81 -25.74
N PRO A 44 -13.75 6.80 -27.03
CA PRO A 44 -14.65 7.01 -28.16
C PRO A 44 -15.48 5.75 -28.45
N LEU A 45 -16.16 5.20 -27.42
CA LEU A 45 -16.99 4.01 -27.49
C LEU A 45 -18.46 4.42 -27.52
N THR A 46 -19.18 3.88 -28.50
CA THR A 46 -20.57 4.23 -28.79
C THR A 46 -21.56 3.25 -28.18
N THR A 47 -21.15 2.01 -27.91
CA THR A 47 -22.02 0.99 -27.33
C THR A 47 -21.73 0.70 -25.86
N VAL A 48 -22.79 0.35 -25.12
CA VAL A 48 -22.68 -0.13 -23.73
C VAL A 48 -21.90 -1.43 -23.61
N ASP A 49 -21.91 -2.27 -24.64
CA ASP A 49 -21.14 -3.51 -24.68
C ASP A 49 -19.64 -3.23 -24.76
N ALA A 50 -19.23 -2.32 -25.65
CA ALA A 50 -17.86 -1.86 -25.75
C ALA A 50 -17.39 -1.22 -24.43
N GLN A 51 -18.21 -0.36 -23.82
CA GLN A 51 -17.90 0.28 -22.54
C GLN A 51 -17.77 -0.76 -21.40
N LEU A 52 -18.66 -1.74 -21.32
CA LEU A 52 -18.60 -2.78 -20.29
C LEU A 52 -17.37 -3.69 -20.47
N LEU A 53 -17.02 -4.01 -21.72
CA LEU A 53 -15.80 -4.75 -22.04
C LEU A 53 -14.55 -3.91 -21.69
N ALA A 54 -14.55 -2.62 -22.04
CA ALA A 54 -13.47 -1.69 -21.74
C ALA A 54 -13.16 -1.63 -20.24
N VAL A 55 -14.17 -1.57 -19.36
CA VAL A 55 -13.97 -1.61 -17.90
C VAL A 55 -13.14 -2.83 -17.48
N VAL A 56 -13.43 -4.01 -18.01
CA VAL A 56 -12.72 -5.26 -17.63
C VAL A 56 -11.29 -5.25 -18.13
N VAL A 57 -11.10 -4.89 -19.40
CA VAL A 57 -9.78 -4.88 -20.04
C VAL A 57 -8.90 -3.81 -19.40
N ALA A 58 -9.43 -2.59 -19.21
CA ALA A 58 -8.73 -1.48 -18.58
C ALA A 58 -8.23 -1.84 -17.17
N ILE A 59 -9.04 -2.44 -16.30
CA ILE A 59 -8.57 -2.88 -14.97
C ILE A 59 -7.42 -3.88 -15.08
N ARG A 60 -7.50 -4.82 -16.04
CA ARG A 60 -6.46 -5.85 -16.21
C ARG A 60 -5.17 -5.25 -16.79
N ALA A 61 -5.30 -4.27 -17.69
CA ALA A 61 -4.20 -3.57 -18.34
C ALA A 61 -3.54 -2.48 -17.49
N ALA A 62 -4.23 -1.92 -16.49
CA ALA A 62 -3.83 -0.77 -15.66
C ALA A 62 -2.45 -0.84 -14.97
N ARG A 63 -1.76 -1.98 -15.00
CA ARG A 63 -0.39 -2.12 -14.47
C ARG A 63 0.68 -2.09 -15.56
N ALA A 64 0.39 -2.63 -16.73
CA ALA A 64 1.42 -3.03 -17.71
C ALA A 64 1.02 -2.76 -19.15
N GLY A 65 -0.14 -2.15 -19.40
CA GLY A 65 -0.68 -1.91 -20.74
C GLY A 65 -1.23 -3.16 -21.41
N ILE A 66 -1.29 -4.30 -20.71
CA ILE A 66 -1.76 -5.57 -21.28
C ILE A 66 -2.85 -6.18 -20.39
N GLY A 67 -4.05 -6.29 -20.94
CA GLY A 67 -5.21 -6.93 -20.31
C GLY A 67 -5.46 -8.30 -20.93
N ASN A 68 -5.10 -9.37 -20.22
CA ASN A 68 -5.40 -10.73 -20.67
C ASN A 68 -6.88 -11.03 -20.48
N LEU A 69 -7.55 -11.54 -21.51
CA LEU A 69 -8.96 -11.96 -21.47
C LEU A 69 -9.11 -13.29 -22.21
N THR A 70 -9.89 -14.23 -21.67
CA THR A 70 -10.23 -15.47 -22.39
C THR A 70 -11.58 -15.33 -23.12
N GLY A 71 -11.85 -16.21 -24.09
CA GLY A 71 -13.19 -16.28 -24.69
C GLY A 71 -14.27 -16.63 -23.65
N THR A 72 -13.92 -17.43 -22.63
CA THR A 72 -14.78 -17.71 -21.48
C THR A 72 -15.08 -16.45 -20.66
N ASP A 73 -14.08 -15.61 -20.39
CA ASP A 73 -14.29 -14.31 -19.74
C ASP A 73 -15.26 -13.44 -20.57
N LEU A 74 -15.05 -13.33 -21.89
CA LEU A 74 -15.90 -12.54 -22.79
C LEU A 74 -17.35 -13.01 -22.75
N ARG A 75 -17.59 -14.33 -22.87
CA ARG A 75 -18.95 -14.89 -22.75
C ARG A 75 -19.58 -14.65 -21.38
N SER A 76 -18.78 -14.65 -20.30
CA SER A 76 -19.28 -14.34 -18.96
C SER A 76 -19.81 -12.91 -18.83
N LEU A 77 -19.36 -12.00 -19.70
CA LEU A 77 -19.86 -10.63 -19.78
C LEU A 77 -21.26 -10.53 -20.38
N ARG A 78 -21.77 -11.58 -21.04
CA ARG A 78 -23.11 -11.61 -21.64
C ARG A 78 -23.40 -10.31 -22.41
N LEU A 79 -22.48 -9.94 -23.31
CA LEU A 79 -22.66 -8.81 -24.22
C LEU A 79 -23.75 -9.20 -25.24
N ASP A 80 -24.50 -8.22 -25.72
CA ASP A 80 -25.53 -8.45 -26.75
C ASP A 80 -24.88 -8.60 -28.13
N HIS A 81 -23.81 -7.83 -28.41
CA HIS A 81 -23.04 -7.80 -29.66
C HIS A 81 -21.53 -7.82 -29.39
N PRO A 82 -20.95 -8.97 -28.98
CA PRO A 82 -19.53 -9.05 -28.59
C PRO A 82 -18.55 -8.72 -29.72
N GLU A 83 -18.86 -9.05 -30.97
CA GLU A 83 -18.02 -8.76 -32.14
C GLU A 83 -17.93 -7.24 -32.38
N GLN A 84 -19.07 -6.54 -32.28
CA GLN A 84 -19.12 -5.07 -32.39
C GLN A 84 -18.32 -4.41 -31.26
N ALA A 85 -18.47 -4.90 -30.03
CA ALA A 85 -17.73 -4.39 -28.89
C ALA A 85 -16.21 -4.52 -29.06
N VAL A 86 -15.75 -5.67 -29.55
CA VAL A 86 -14.32 -5.89 -29.89
C VAL A 86 -13.87 -4.95 -31.01
N GLY A 87 -14.70 -4.76 -32.04
CA GLY A 87 -14.42 -3.83 -33.13
C GLY A 87 -14.27 -2.38 -32.67
N GLU A 88 -15.11 -1.93 -31.73
CA GLU A 88 -15.02 -0.57 -31.16
C GLU A 88 -13.76 -0.36 -30.32
N LEU A 89 -13.33 -1.36 -29.54
CA LEU A 89 -12.05 -1.28 -28.83
C LEU A 89 -10.87 -1.17 -29.80
N ALA A 90 -10.90 -1.95 -30.90
CA ALA A 90 -9.88 -1.85 -31.94
C ALA A 90 -9.89 -0.47 -32.61
N ALA A 91 -11.07 0.08 -32.91
CA ALA A 91 -11.23 1.42 -33.46
C ALA A 91 -10.75 2.52 -32.49
N ALA A 92 -10.85 2.29 -31.18
CA ALA A 92 -10.27 3.15 -30.14
C ALA A 92 -8.74 3.01 -29.98
N GLY A 93 -8.07 2.28 -30.89
CA GLY A 93 -6.61 2.14 -30.92
C GLY A 93 -6.06 1.03 -30.04
N TRP A 94 -6.92 0.18 -29.45
CA TRP A 94 -6.45 -0.98 -28.68
C TRP A 94 -6.10 -2.13 -29.63
N GLN A 95 -5.09 -2.91 -29.27
CA GLN A 95 -4.70 -4.07 -30.07
C GLN A 95 -5.43 -5.29 -29.51
N VAL A 96 -6.54 -5.67 -30.14
CA VAL A 96 -7.36 -6.81 -29.75
C VAL A 96 -7.07 -8.00 -30.68
N PRO A 97 -6.52 -9.12 -30.17
CA PRO A 97 -6.27 -10.29 -31.01
C PRO A 97 -7.58 -10.92 -31.51
N ALA A 98 -7.64 -11.27 -32.80
CA ALA A 98 -8.79 -11.97 -33.38
C ALA A 98 -9.11 -13.31 -32.68
N SER A 99 -8.08 -13.94 -32.09
CA SER A 99 -8.23 -15.17 -31.30
C SER A 99 -9.13 -15.02 -30.07
N LEU A 100 -9.49 -13.81 -29.66
CA LEU A 100 -10.45 -13.60 -28.56
C LEU A 100 -11.86 -14.06 -28.93
N LEU A 101 -12.26 -13.92 -30.19
CA LEU A 101 -13.58 -14.32 -30.70
C LEU A 101 -13.54 -15.76 -31.24
N ASP A 102 -12.56 -16.05 -32.10
CA ASP A 102 -12.54 -17.29 -32.90
C ASP A 102 -11.53 -18.34 -32.40
N GLY A 103 -10.80 -18.05 -31.32
CA GLY A 103 -9.76 -18.92 -30.78
C GLY A 103 -10.24 -19.92 -29.72
N ASP A 104 -9.28 -20.60 -29.11
CA ASP A 104 -9.53 -21.47 -27.95
C ASP A 104 -10.11 -20.63 -26.79
N PRO A 105 -11.32 -20.95 -26.29
CA PRO A 105 -12.00 -20.18 -25.27
C PRO A 105 -11.26 -20.07 -23.93
N ASP A 106 -10.34 -20.99 -23.65
CA ASP A 106 -9.59 -21.03 -22.39
C ASP A 106 -8.18 -20.44 -22.54
N ARG A 107 -7.75 -20.19 -23.79
CA ARG A 107 -6.47 -19.54 -24.06
C ARG A 107 -6.59 -18.01 -23.87
N PRO A 108 -5.75 -17.40 -23.02
CA PRO A 108 -5.77 -15.95 -22.86
C PRO A 108 -5.33 -15.21 -24.12
N ALA A 109 -6.14 -14.23 -24.54
CA ALA A 109 -5.79 -13.23 -25.53
C ALA A 109 -5.24 -11.98 -24.83
N ALA A 110 -4.03 -11.56 -25.21
CA ALA A 110 -3.37 -10.38 -24.66
C ALA A 110 -3.83 -9.12 -25.40
N ILE A 111 -4.74 -8.35 -24.79
CA ILE A 111 -5.20 -7.08 -25.35
C ILE A 111 -4.23 -5.98 -24.93
N VAL A 112 -3.65 -5.27 -25.89
CA VAL A 112 -2.75 -4.14 -25.61
C VAL A 112 -3.55 -2.85 -25.56
N VAL A 113 -3.39 -2.10 -24.48
CA VAL A 113 -3.95 -0.76 -24.26
C VAL A 113 -2.77 0.21 -24.22
N PRO A 114 -2.42 0.86 -25.36
CA PRO A 114 -1.17 1.61 -25.48
C PRO A 114 -0.99 2.70 -24.42
N GLU A 115 -2.06 3.43 -24.10
CA GLU A 115 -2.05 4.50 -23.10
C GLU A 115 -1.73 3.99 -21.67
N MET A 116 -2.00 2.71 -21.38
CA MET A 116 -1.71 2.09 -20.09
C MET A 116 -0.35 1.39 -20.06
N ALA A 117 0.45 1.47 -21.13
CA ALA A 117 1.81 0.95 -21.11
C ALA A 117 2.67 1.74 -20.11
N PRO A 118 3.64 1.12 -19.41
CA PRO A 118 4.54 1.86 -18.52
C PRO A 118 5.30 2.96 -19.27
N GLY A 119 5.19 4.21 -18.81
CA GLY A 119 5.83 5.37 -19.44
C GLY A 119 5.35 6.71 -18.87
N PRO A 120 5.83 7.84 -19.41
CA PRO A 120 5.42 9.18 -18.99
C PRO A 120 3.91 9.44 -19.15
N GLU A 121 3.31 8.85 -20.18
CA GLU A 121 1.88 8.98 -20.53
C GLU A 121 1.00 7.87 -19.91
N HIS A 122 1.50 7.18 -18.89
CA HIS A 122 0.81 6.01 -18.32
C HIS A 122 -0.49 6.40 -17.60
N VAL A 123 -1.63 6.14 -18.25
CA VAL A 123 -2.95 6.39 -17.67
C VAL A 123 -3.32 5.29 -16.68
N LEU A 124 -3.95 5.69 -15.56
CA LEU A 124 -4.47 4.79 -14.51
C LEU A 124 -3.46 3.80 -13.89
N PRO A 125 -2.32 4.25 -13.33
CA PRO A 125 -1.39 3.35 -12.63
C PRO A 125 -2.04 2.69 -11.40
N LEU A 126 -2.54 1.47 -11.56
CA LEU A 126 -3.04 0.67 -10.44
C LEU A 126 -1.98 -0.32 -9.97
N GLY A 127 -1.48 -0.11 -8.75
CA GLY A 127 -0.64 -1.08 -8.06
C GLY A 127 -1.33 -2.45 -7.93
N LYS A 128 -0.54 -3.54 -7.87
CA LYS A 128 -1.03 -4.94 -7.85
C LYS A 128 -2.18 -5.18 -6.87
N GLY A 129 -2.06 -4.65 -5.64
CA GLY A 129 -3.07 -4.80 -4.59
C GLY A 129 -4.39 -4.10 -4.93
N THR A 130 -4.33 -2.81 -5.27
CA THR A 130 -5.50 -2.00 -5.65
C THR A 130 -6.19 -2.59 -6.88
N ARG A 131 -5.43 -2.92 -7.94
CA ARG A 131 -5.96 -3.53 -9.17
C ARG A 131 -6.74 -4.80 -8.89
N SER A 132 -6.19 -5.69 -8.05
CA SER A 132 -6.84 -6.95 -7.68
C SER A 132 -8.17 -6.72 -6.94
N LYS A 133 -8.19 -5.76 -6.01
CA LYS A 133 -9.39 -5.40 -5.24
C LYS A 133 -10.48 -4.78 -6.11
N VAL A 134 -10.12 -3.83 -6.97
CA VAL A 134 -11.05 -3.19 -7.93
C VAL A 134 -11.58 -4.20 -8.94
N SER A 135 -10.73 -5.08 -9.49
CA SER A 135 -11.16 -6.16 -10.39
C SER A 135 -12.16 -7.10 -9.71
N GLY A 136 -11.87 -7.52 -8.48
CA GLY A 136 -12.76 -8.41 -7.72
C GLY A 136 -14.08 -7.73 -7.35
N TRP A 137 -14.05 -6.43 -7.04
CA TRP A 137 -15.25 -5.63 -6.84
C TRP A 137 -16.09 -5.53 -8.11
N ALA A 138 -15.50 -5.13 -9.24
CA ALA A 138 -16.21 -4.99 -10.51
C ALA A 138 -16.86 -6.32 -10.96
N MET A 139 -16.17 -7.44 -10.76
CA MET A 139 -16.74 -8.78 -10.96
C MET A 139 -17.94 -9.02 -10.04
N ARG A 140 -17.80 -8.83 -8.72
CA ARG A 140 -18.88 -9.08 -7.75
C ARG A 140 -20.07 -8.17 -7.95
N THR A 141 -19.87 -6.91 -8.34
CA THR A 141 -20.95 -5.97 -8.63
C THR A 141 -21.80 -6.45 -9.81
N ARG A 142 -21.18 -6.80 -10.94
CA ARG A 142 -21.90 -7.29 -12.12
C ARG A 142 -22.53 -8.68 -11.93
N MET A 143 -21.97 -9.47 -11.02
CA MET A 143 -22.47 -10.81 -10.67
C MET A 143 -23.42 -10.81 -9.47
N ALA A 144 -23.73 -9.64 -8.90
CA ALA A 144 -24.67 -9.55 -7.79
C ALA A 144 -26.05 -10.04 -8.22
N LYS A 145 -26.77 -10.71 -7.30
CA LYS A 145 -28.08 -11.32 -7.57
C LYS A 145 -29.07 -10.38 -8.29
N PRO A 146 -29.17 -9.08 -7.93
CA PRO A 146 -30.06 -8.15 -8.63
C PRO A 146 -29.72 -7.90 -10.11
N VAL A 147 -28.45 -8.00 -10.50
CA VAL A 147 -27.98 -7.53 -11.83
C VAL A 147 -27.35 -8.61 -12.70
N LYS A 148 -27.01 -9.79 -12.17
CA LYS A 148 -26.30 -10.84 -12.94
C LYS A 148 -27.03 -11.36 -14.19
N LYS A 149 -28.34 -11.13 -14.30
CA LYS A 149 -29.20 -11.53 -15.43
C LYS A 149 -29.79 -10.33 -16.18
N THR A 150 -29.37 -9.11 -15.87
CA THR A 150 -29.87 -7.89 -16.54
C THR A 150 -29.01 -7.54 -17.76
N SER A 151 -29.47 -6.57 -18.55
CA SER A 151 -28.77 -6.10 -19.74
C SER A 151 -27.34 -5.59 -19.43
N PRO A 152 -26.46 -5.53 -20.43
CA PRO A 152 -25.16 -4.86 -20.31
C PRO A 152 -25.27 -3.42 -19.76
N ALA A 153 -26.24 -2.64 -20.25
CA ALA A 153 -26.53 -1.29 -19.77
C ALA A 153 -26.85 -1.24 -18.26
N ALA A 154 -27.66 -2.17 -17.75
CA ALA A 154 -28.00 -2.26 -16.34
C ALA A 154 -26.77 -2.63 -15.47
N ARG A 155 -25.93 -3.54 -15.95
CA ARG A 155 -24.70 -3.95 -15.23
C ARG A 155 -23.63 -2.85 -15.25
N LEU A 156 -23.55 -2.06 -16.32
CA LEU A 156 -22.69 -0.88 -16.39
C LEU A 156 -23.20 0.23 -15.46
N ALA A 157 -24.50 0.56 -15.48
CA ALA A 157 -25.11 1.46 -14.51
C ALA A 157 -24.82 1.04 -13.07
N ALA A 158 -24.99 -0.25 -12.76
CA ALA A 158 -24.71 -0.78 -11.43
C ALA A 158 -23.26 -0.56 -10.97
N LEU A 159 -22.28 -0.60 -11.88
CA LEU A 159 -20.89 -0.29 -11.57
C LEU A 159 -20.71 1.19 -11.21
N PHE A 160 -21.21 2.11 -12.03
CA PHE A 160 -21.15 3.55 -11.77
C PHE A 160 -21.87 3.90 -10.46
N LEU A 161 -23.12 3.47 -10.31
CA LEU A 161 -23.90 3.79 -9.11
C LEU A 161 -23.32 3.14 -7.84
N ALA A 162 -22.69 1.97 -7.94
CA ALA A 162 -21.96 1.42 -6.80
C ALA A 162 -20.72 2.25 -6.46
N ALA A 163 -19.93 2.66 -7.47
CA ALA A 163 -18.67 3.38 -7.26
C ALA A 163 -18.83 4.79 -6.66
N TYR A 164 -19.94 5.46 -6.97
CA TYR A 164 -20.29 6.82 -6.50
C TYR A 164 -21.22 6.82 -5.28
N CYS A 165 -21.35 5.68 -4.60
CA CYS A 165 -22.12 5.56 -3.38
C CYS A 165 -21.23 5.64 -2.12
N THR A 166 -21.69 6.38 -1.11
CA THR A 166 -21.10 6.52 0.22
C THR A 166 -21.35 5.27 1.08
N ASP A 167 -20.79 5.23 2.29
CA ASP A 167 -21.03 4.17 3.28
C ASP A 167 -22.42 4.20 3.93
N GLU A 168 -23.14 5.33 3.83
CA GLU A 168 -24.55 5.47 4.19
C GLU A 168 -25.52 4.97 3.10
N LEU A 169 -24.96 4.37 2.04
CA LEU A 169 -25.68 3.87 0.88
C LEU A 169 -26.32 4.95 0.02
N LEU A 170 -25.93 6.20 0.21
CA LEU A 170 -26.41 7.33 -0.57
C LEU A 170 -25.43 7.61 -1.71
N GLY A 171 -25.95 8.00 -2.85
CA GLY A 171 -25.11 8.42 -3.97
C GLY A 171 -25.80 9.44 -4.83
N GLU A 172 -25.00 10.10 -5.65
CA GLU A 172 -25.46 10.96 -6.72
C GLU A 172 -24.91 10.41 -8.03
N ALA A 173 -25.79 10.25 -9.03
CA ALA A 173 -25.39 9.73 -10.32
C ALA A 173 -24.32 10.67 -10.91
N PRO A 174 -23.18 10.16 -11.37
CA PRO A 174 -22.14 11.00 -11.96
C PRO A 174 -22.55 11.47 -13.36
N ASP A 175 -22.07 12.64 -13.79
CA ASP A 175 -22.27 13.14 -15.17
C ASP A 175 -21.67 12.23 -16.24
N GLU A 176 -20.68 11.44 -15.84
CA GLU A 176 -19.99 10.47 -16.68
C GLU A 176 -20.76 9.16 -16.87
N LEU A 177 -21.90 8.98 -16.20
CA LEU A 177 -22.76 7.81 -16.42
C LEU A 177 -23.25 7.83 -17.88
N PRO A 178 -22.95 6.79 -18.69
CA PRO A 178 -23.33 6.79 -20.10
C PRO A 178 -24.84 6.97 -20.28
N VAL A 179 -25.26 7.82 -21.22
CA VAL A 179 -26.68 8.13 -21.43
C VAL A 179 -27.51 6.87 -21.72
N ALA A 180 -26.93 5.91 -22.43
CA ALA A 180 -27.53 4.62 -22.74
C ALA A 180 -27.82 3.74 -21.49
N CYS A 181 -27.28 4.10 -20.33
CA CYS A 181 -27.54 3.41 -19.06
C CYS A 181 -28.82 3.89 -18.35
N TYR A 182 -29.30 5.12 -18.60
CA TYR A 182 -30.49 5.66 -17.91
C TYR A 182 -31.76 4.81 -18.10
N PRO A 183 -32.07 4.28 -19.29
CA PRO A 183 -33.25 3.41 -19.48
C PRO A 183 -33.22 2.14 -18.62
N ALA A 184 -32.06 1.72 -18.14
CA ALA A 184 -31.90 0.53 -17.30
C ALA A 184 -32.08 0.81 -15.80
N VAL A 185 -32.12 2.08 -15.38
CA VAL A 185 -32.24 2.47 -13.96
C VAL A 185 -33.53 1.96 -13.30
N PRO A 186 -34.72 2.03 -13.95
CA PRO A 186 -35.94 1.45 -13.38
C PRO A 186 -35.82 -0.06 -13.10
N VAL A 187 -35.11 -0.80 -13.96
CA VAL A 187 -34.85 -2.23 -13.76
C VAL A 187 -33.98 -2.45 -12.51
N LEU A 188 -33.03 -1.57 -12.22
CA LEU A 188 -32.19 -1.66 -11.02
C LEU A 188 -33.00 -1.46 -9.73
N ILE A 189 -34.07 -0.65 -9.76
CA ILE A 189 -35.01 -0.50 -8.64
C ILE A 189 -35.86 -1.76 -8.51
N GLU A 190 -36.47 -2.22 -9.61
CA GLU A 190 -37.32 -3.42 -9.63
C GLU A 190 -36.58 -4.67 -9.11
N LYS A 191 -35.30 -4.82 -9.47
CA LYS A 191 -34.47 -5.96 -9.02
C LYS A 191 -33.87 -5.76 -7.62
N GLY A 192 -34.09 -4.62 -6.97
CA GLY A 192 -33.61 -4.32 -5.63
C GLY A 192 -32.09 -4.04 -5.55
N PHE A 193 -31.47 -3.65 -6.67
CA PHE A 193 -30.11 -3.10 -6.65
C PHE A 193 -30.12 -1.67 -6.09
N LEU A 194 -31.12 -0.89 -6.47
CA LEU A 194 -31.44 0.42 -5.87
C LEU A 194 -32.67 0.27 -4.98
N ALA A 195 -32.67 0.93 -3.83
CA ALA A 195 -33.83 1.01 -2.94
C ALA A 195 -34.79 2.12 -3.38
N GLU A 196 -34.24 3.27 -3.78
CA GLU A 196 -34.98 4.47 -4.17
C GLU A 196 -34.12 5.35 -5.10
N ILE A 197 -34.79 6.19 -5.89
CA ILE A 197 -34.18 7.24 -6.71
C ILE A 197 -35.02 8.50 -6.63
N SER A 198 -34.38 9.67 -6.58
CA SER A 198 -35.01 10.98 -6.64
C SER A 198 -34.15 11.93 -7.48
N GLY A 199 -34.57 12.16 -8.73
CA GLY A 199 -33.74 12.89 -9.69
C GLY A 199 -32.40 12.17 -9.92
N ARG A 200 -31.30 12.80 -9.52
CA ARG A 200 -29.95 12.24 -9.62
C ARG A 200 -29.48 11.51 -8.37
N THR A 201 -30.14 11.72 -7.24
CA THR A 201 -29.77 11.06 -5.98
C THR A 201 -30.44 9.69 -5.90
N TYR A 202 -29.75 8.73 -5.29
CA TYR A 202 -30.25 7.38 -5.14
C TYR A 202 -29.75 6.74 -3.86
N ARG A 203 -30.39 5.62 -3.48
CA ARG A 203 -29.93 4.75 -2.40
C ARG A 203 -29.67 3.35 -2.93
N LEU A 204 -28.52 2.76 -2.59
CA LEU A 204 -28.27 1.35 -2.86
C LEU A 204 -29.17 0.44 -2.01
N GLY A 205 -29.61 -0.67 -2.60
CA GLY A 205 -30.34 -1.70 -1.89
C GLY A 205 -29.51 -2.28 -0.73
N PRO A 206 -30.10 -2.53 0.46
CA PRO A 206 -29.37 -3.05 1.60
C PRO A 206 -28.61 -4.36 1.32
N ALA A 207 -29.16 -5.21 0.45
CA ALA A 207 -28.55 -6.48 0.03
C ALA A 207 -27.22 -6.30 -0.74
N VAL A 208 -26.99 -5.14 -1.34
CA VAL A 208 -25.78 -4.80 -2.10
C VAL A 208 -24.91 -3.75 -1.41
N ARG A 209 -25.17 -3.45 -0.12
CA ARG A 209 -24.38 -2.51 0.70
C ARG A 209 -22.87 -2.67 0.56
N HIS A 210 -22.40 -3.91 0.64
CA HIS A 210 -20.97 -4.24 0.59
C HIS A 210 -20.29 -3.83 -0.73
N LEU A 211 -21.06 -3.55 -1.79
CA LEU A 211 -20.57 -3.08 -3.08
C LEU A 211 -20.33 -1.57 -3.14
N ALA A 212 -20.76 -0.79 -2.13
CA ALA A 212 -20.57 0.65 -2.15
C ALA A 212 -19.09 1.03 -2.31
N GLY A 213 -18.84 2.00 -3.17
CA GLY A 213 -17.50 2.50 -3.53
C GLY A 213 -16.90 3.43 -2.49
N MET A 214 -17.55 3.62 -1.33
CA MET A 214 -17.09 4.50 -0.27
C MET A 214 -16.77 5.90 -0.81
N PHE A 215 -17.68 6.44 -1.62
CA PHE A 215 -17.56 7.79 -2.17
C PHE A 215 -17.45 8.80 -1.04
N ARG A 216 -16.54 9.76 -1.20
CA ARG A 216 -16.38 10.89 -0.31
C ARG A 216 -16.69 12.14 -1.09
N THR A 217 -17.44 13.05 -0.48
CA THR A 217 -17.74 14.31 -1.14
C THR A 217 -16.47 15.18 -1.24
N PRO A 218 -16.40 16.12 -2.18
CA PRO A 218 -15.28 17.07 -2.26
C PRO A 218 -15.02 17.79 -0.93
N GLU A 219 -16.07 18.12 -0.17
CA GLU A 219 -15.98 18.76 1.14
C GLU A 219 -15.30 17.84 2.17
N GLU A 220 -15.64 16.55 2.18
CA GLU A 220 -15.02 15.58 3.08
C GLU A 220 -13.55 15.36 2.74
N VAL A 221 -13.22 15.30 1.45
CA VAL A 221 -11.83 15.20 0.98
C VAL A 221 -11.03 16.43 1.42
N ALA A 222 -11.58 17.64 1.23
CA ALA A 222 -10.96 18.89 1.65
C ALA A 222 -10.74 18.95 3.17
N ARG A 223 -11.74 18.53 3.96
CA ARG A 223 -11.65 18.45 5.43
C ARG A 223 -10.51 17.51 5.86
N LEU A 224 -10.47 16.30 5.32
CA LEU A 224 -9.43 15.32 5.64
C LEU A 224 -8.03 15.81 5.24
N ALA A 225 -7.91 16.52 4.11
CA ALA A 225 -6.66 17.13 3.69
C ALA A 225 -6.21 18.26 4.65
N ALA A 226 -7.14 19.10 5.09
CA ALA A 226 -6.87 20.16 6.07
C ALA A 226 -6.44 19.58 7.44
N GLU A 227 -7.11 18.53 7.91
CA GLU A 227 -6.74 17.82 9.14
C GLU A 227 -5.32 17.22 9.05
N GLU A 228 -4.97 16.60 7.92
CA GLU A 228 -3.63 16.06 7.72
C GLU A 228 -2.57 17.15 7.60
N ALA A 229 -2.89 18.27 6.94
CA ALA A 229 -2.00 19.42 6.87
C ALA A 229 -1.76 20.03 8.26
N ALA A 230 -2.80 20.20 9.07
CA ALA A 230 -2.70 20.67 10.44
C ALA A 230 -1.86 19.71 11.31
N ARG A 231 -2.07 18.40 11.17
CA ARG A 231 -1.28 17.38 11.87
C ARG A 231 0.19 17.39 11.43
N ARG A 232 0.48 17.64 10.16
CA ARG A 232 1.85 17.80 9.66
C ARG A 232 2.49 19.07 10.24
N ALA A 233 1.80 20.21 10.18
CA ALA A 233 2.28 21.46 10.75
C ALA A 233 2.54 21.33 12.26
N ALA A 234 1.68 20.66 13.01
CA ALA A 234 1.89 20.38 14.42
C ALA A 234 3.14 19.52 14.68
N ARG A 235 3.39 18.49 13.85
CA ARG A 235 4.62 17.68 13.95
C ARG A 235 5.88 18.47 13.62
N GLU A 236 5.81 19.33 12.61
CA GLU A 236 6.92 20.21 12.22
C GLU A 236 7.20 21.26 13.29
N ALA A 237 6.17 21.89 13.86
CA ALA A 237 6.29 22.83 14.96
C ALA A 237 6.86 22.16 16.23
N ALA A 238 6.39 20.95 16.57
CA ALA A 238 6.94 20.18 17.68
C ALA A 238 8.42 19.82 17.45
N ALA A 239 8.79 19.42 16.23
CA ALA A 239 10.18 19.13 15.89
C ALA A 239 11.08 20.38 15.91
N ALA A 240 10.54 21.55 15.56
CA ALA A 240 11.24 22.83 15.63
C ALA A 240 11.47 23.28 17.08
N ALA A 241 10.43 23.22 17.92
CA ALA A 241 10.53 23.53 19.35
C ALA A 241 11.56 22.64 20.07
N GLU A 242 11.59 21.34 19.73
CA GLU A 242 12.56 20.40 20.28
C GLU A 242 14.01 20.71 19.85
N LEU A 243 14.22 21.35 18.70
CA LEU A 243 15.55 21.82 18.27
C LEU A 243 15.97 23.11 18.98
N GLU A 244 15.01 23.99 19.28
CA GLU A 244 15.24 25.23 20.03
C GLU A 244 15.69 24.96 21.48
N GLU A 245 15.22 23.86 22.08
CA GLU A 245 15.67 23.39 23.40
C GLU A 245 17.13 22.93 23.48
N VAL A 246 17.78 22.64 22.34
CA VAL A 246 19.17 22.16 22.27
C VAL A 246 20.10 23.36 22.00
N THR A 247 20.53 24.03 23.07
CA THR A 247 21.44 25.18 22.99
C THR A 247 22.91 24.78 23.18
N PRO A 248 23.90 25.55 22.67
CA PRO A 248 25.32 25.30 22.93
C PRO A 248 25.68 25.24 24.41
N ALA A 249 25.03 26.04 25.26
CA ALA A 249 25.22 26.05 26.70
C ALA A 249 24.76 24.72 27.34
N ARG A 250 23.56 24.25 27.01
CA ARG A 250 23.01 22.98 27.51
C ARG A 250 23.82 21.78 27.00
N TRP A 251 24.36 21.86 25.79
CA TRP A 251 25.28 20.85 25.25
C TRP A 251 26.61 20.80 26.01
N ALA A 252 27.19 21.96 26.32
CA ALA A 252 28.41 22.04 27.13
C ALA A 252 28.18 21.50 28.55
N GLU A 253 27.04 21.82 29.16
CA GLU A 253 26.64 21.28 30.46
C GLU A 253 26.53 19.75 30.41
N TRP A 254 25.82 19.19 29.42
CA TRP A 254 25.73 17.75 29.21
C TRP A 254 27.09 17.07 29.01
N LYS A 255 28.00 17.69 28.23
CA LYS A 255 29.36 17.16 28.02
C LYS A 255 30.18 17.12 29.32
N SER A 256 30.01 18.11 30.21
CA SER A 256 30.71 18.16 31.49
C SER A 256 30.28 17.06 32.47
N GLY A 257 29.02 16.62 32.39
CA GLY A 257 28.47 15.53 33.21
C GLY A 257 28.71 14.12 32.66
N THR A 258 29.40 13.99 31.53
CA THR A 258 29.53 12.72 30.80
C THR A 258 30.88 12.03 31.04
N SER A 259 30.94 10.70 30.94
CA SER A 259 32.20 9.96 31.14
C SER A 259 33.27 10.30 30.09
N PRO A 260 34.58 10.25 30.43
CA PRO A 260 35.65 10.56 29.49
C PRO A 260 35.63 9.71 28.21
N ALA A 261 35.16 8.46 28.30
CA ALA A 261 35.05 7.57 27.15
C ALA A 261 33.95 8.01 26.17
N LEU A 262 32.79 8.41 26.69
CA LEU A 262 31.68 8.90 25.87
C LEU A 262 32.01 10.29 25.31
N LEU A 263 32.70 11.15 26.07
CA LEU A 263 33.13 12.47 25.59
C LEU A 263 34.04 12.35 24.34
N ARG A 264 35.06 11.49 24.36
CA ARG A 264 35.92 11.26 23.19
C ARG A 264 35.13 10.77 21.97
N HIS A 265 34.12 9.92 22.19
CA HIS A 265 33.26 9.43 21.11
C HIS A 265 32.40 10.54 20.52
N VAL A 266 31.81 11.38 21.37
CA VAL A 266 31.03 12.56 20.97
C VAL A 266 31.89 13.51 20.14
N GLU A 267 33.10 13.83 20.62
CA GLU A 267 34.04 14.71 19.93
C GLU A 267 34.46 14.15 18.57
N ALA A 268 34.70 12.84 18.47
CA ALA A 268 34.99 12.19 17.19
C ALA A 268 33.84 12.33 16.18
N VAL A 269 32.58 12.27 16.63
CA VAL A 269 31.40 12.49 15.79
C VAL A 269 31.24 13.97 15.42
N GLU A 270 31.40 14.87 16.37
CA GLU A 270 31.27 16.33 16.20
C GLU A 270 32.32 16.89 15.23
N GLN A 271 33.55 16.36 15.29
CA GLN A 271 34.68 16.83 14.48
C GLN A 271 34.83 16.09 13.13
N CYS A 272 33.95 15.12 12.83
CA CYS A 272 34.07 14.32 11.61
C CYS A 272 33.75 15.15 10.34
N THR A 273 34.80 15.52 9.60
CA THR A 273 34.72 16.33 8.36
C THR A 273 34.04 15.60 7.19
N LEU A 274 34.01 14.27 7.23
CA LEU A 274 33.35 13.44 6.22
C LEU A 274 31.83 13.34 6.47
N CYS A 275 31.39 13.29 7.73
CA CYS A 275 29.97 13.19 8.07
C CYS A 275 29.25 14.55 7.99
N ARG A 276 29.96 15.66 8.23
CA ARG A 276 29.44 17.04 8.20
C ARG A 276 28.11 17.18 8.96
N LEU A 277 28.01 16.59 10.14
CA LEU A 277 26.80 16.63 10.94
C LEU A 277 26.63 18.03 11.53
N THR A 278 25.42 18.56 11.49
CA THR A 278 25.11 19.83 12.15
C THR A 278 25.13 19.66 13.67
N PHE A 279 25.52 20.71 14.40
CA PHE A 279 25.51 20.77 15.86
C PHE A 279 24.20 20.21 16.45
N GLY A 280 23.06 20.74 16.01
CA GLY A 280 21.75 20.34 16.54
C GLY A 280 21.45 18.85 16.32
N ARG A 281 21.95 18.25 15.24
CA ARG A 281 21.77 16.82 14.96
C ARG A 281 22.63 15.95 15.89
N VAL A 282 23.87 16.36 16.17
CA VAL A 282 24.76 15.63 17.08
C VAL A 282 24.24 15.75 18.51
N ALA A 283 24.06 16.98 18.99
CA ALA A 283 23.61 17.25 20.35
C ALA A 283 22.26 16.57 20.65
N LYS A 284 21.27 16.66 19.74
CA LYS A 284 19.99 15.94 19.90
C LYS A 284 20.18 14.44 20.03
N ALA A 285 20.95 13.82 19.15
CA ALA A 285 21.11 12.37 19.16
C ALA A 285 21.77 11.83 20.44
N PHE A 286 22.62 12.62 21.10
CA PHE A 286 23.26 12.25 22.37
C PHE A 286 22.45 12.64 23.60
N MET A 287 21.68 13.73 23.55
CA MET A 287 20.89 14.24 24.67
C MET A 287 19.48 13.64 24.76
N SER A 288 18.91 13.18 23.64
CA SER A 288 17.58 12.57 23.62
C SER A 288 17.60 11.18 24.27
N ALA A 289 16.59 10.88 25.08
CA ALA A 289 16.35 9.53 25.55
C ALA A 289 16.16 8.57 24.36
N PRO A 290 16.69 7.33 24.42
CA PRO A 290 16.45 6.33 23.39
C PRO A 290 14.94 6.10 23.25
N SER A 291 14.39 6.45 22.09
CA SER A 291 13.01 6.13 21.77
C SER A 291 12.93 4.62 21.51
N PRO A 292 12.16 3.84 22.30
CA PRO A 292 11.92 2.45 21.96
C PRO A 292 11.25 2.45 20.59
N VAL A 293 11.82 1.72 19.64
CA VAL A 293 11.18 1.49 18.34
C VAL A 293 10.33 0.23 18.50
N PRO A 294 9.01 0.33 18.80
CA PRO A 294 8.16 -0.84 18.68
C PRO A 294 8.18 -1.29 17.22
N ALA A 295 8.43 -2.58 17.00
CA ALA A 295 8.27 -3.18 15.69
C ALA A 295 6.77 -3.47 15.48
N PRO A 296 6.05 -2.73 14.62
CA PRO A 296 4.70 -3.12 14.26
C PRO A 296 4.76 -4.45 13.48
N ARG A 297 3.79 -5.35 13.69
CA ARG A 297 3.71 -6.70 13.07
C ARG A 297 4.05 -6.78 11.57
N PRO A 298 3.70 -5.80 10.70
CA PRO A 298 4.10 -5.84 9.28
C PRO A 298 5.61 -5.87 9.05
N ALA A 299 6.40 -5.22 9.91
CA ALA A 299 7.84 -5.10 9.74
C ALA A 299 8.60 -6.44 9.94
N ALA A 300 7.99 -7.40 10.64
CA ALA A 300 8.57 -8.73 10.85
C ALA A 300 8.52 -9.60 9.58
N SER A 301 7.43 -9.52 8.81
CA SER A 301 7.32 -10.22 7.52
C SER A 301 8.31 -9.64 6.50
N ASP A 302 8.39 -8.32 6.43
CA ASP A 302 9.33 -7.63 5.53
C ASP A 302 10.79 -7.94 5.89
N TYR A 303 11.09 -8.10 7.19
CA TYR A 303 12.42 -8.48 7.66
C TYR A 303 12.82 -9.89 7.22
N ALA A 304 11.91 -10.87 7.30
CA ALA A 304 12.19 -12.23 6.85
C ALA A 304 12.54 -12.27 5.35
N THR A 305 11.72 -11.63 4.51
CA THR A 305 11.99 -11.50 3.06
C THR A 305 13.30 -10.77 2.78
N TRP A 306 13.61 -9.71 3.53
CA TRP A 306 14.86 -8.99 3.38
C TRP A 306 16.07 -9.87 3.72
N ARG A 307 16.01 -10.65 4.81
CA ARG A 307 17.11 -11.49 5.29
C ARG A 307 17.44 -12.62 4.31
N GLU A 308 16.43 -13.23 3.69
CA GLU A 308 16.61 -14.24 2.64
C GLU A 308 17.37 -13.68 1.42
N ALA A 309 17.09 -12.43 1.05
CA ALA A 309 17.77 -11.76 -0.06
C ALA A 309 19.20 -11.27 0.26
N HIS A 310 19.62 -11.26 1.53
CA HIS A 310 20.92 -10.75 1.96
C HIS A 310 21.62 -11.72 2.93
N PRO A 311 22.00 -12.93 2.49
CA PRO A 311 22.57 -13.96 3.36
C PRO A 311 23.90 -13.53 4.00
N GLU A 312 24.70 -12.71 3.31
CA GLU A 312 26.02 -12.24 3.76
C GLU A 312 25.97 -10.91 4.53
N CYS A 313 24.78 -10.39 4.85
CA CYS A 313 24.61 -9.05 5.41
C CYS A 313 25.42 -8.80 6.70
N GLY A 314 25.66 -9.84 7.52
CA GLY A 314 26.45 -9.73 8.74
C GLY A 314 27.92 -9.43 8.47
N ARG A 315 28.54 -10.17 7.53
CA ARG A 315 29.94 -10.00 7.15
C ARG A 315 30.17 -8.65 6.48
N GLU A 316 29.35 -8.33 5.49
CA GLU A 316 29.41 -7.06 4.75
C GLU A 316 29.25 -5.86 5.70
N ALA A 317 28.33 -5.95 6.66
CA ALA A 317 28.13 -4.88 7.63
C ALA A 317 29.31 -4.70 8.58
N ALA A 318 29.97 -5.80 8.99
CA ALA A 318 31.16 -5.74 9.82
C ALA A 318 32.35 -5.12 9.07
N GLU A 319 32.60 -5.54 7.83
CA GLU A 319 33.66 -4.99 6.96
C GLU A 319 33.45 -3.51 6.69
N PHE A 320 32.22 -3.13 6.31
CA PHE A 320 31.84 -1.72 6.14
C PHE A 320 32.10 -0.91 7.40
N THR A 321 31.76 -1.46 8.57
CA THR A 321 31.97 -0.76 9.83
C THR A 321 33.45 -0.57 10.16
N VAL A 322 34.33 -1.52 9.82
CA VAL A 322 35.79 -1.34 9.94
C VAL A 322 36.28 -0.21 9.05
N ALA A 323 35.93 -0.24 7.76
CA ALA A 323 36.31 0.78 6.79
C ALA A 323 35.81 2.16 7.24
N PHE A 324 34.52 2.25 7.59
CA PHE A 324 33.90 3.48 8.06
C PHE A 324 34.61 4.04 9.31
N ARG A 325 34.90 3.20 10.31
CA ARG A 325 35.60 3.68 11.53
C ARG A 325 37.02 4.14 11.25
N THR A 326 37.70 3.50 10.30
CA THR A 326 39.07 3.86 9.90
C THR A 326 39.09 5.24 9.24
N GLU A 327 38.11 5.54 8.40
CA GLU A 327 38.01 6.83 7.70
C GLU A 327 37.42 7.94 8.58
N HIS A 328 36.41 7.63 9.40
CA HIS A 328 35.62 8.61 10.12
C HIS A 328 36.04 8.81 11.58
N GLY A 329 36.80 7.88 12.17
CA GLY A 329 37.16 7.89 13.60
C GLY A 329 36.03 7.49 14.55
N HIS A 330 34.82 7.26 14.05
CA HIS A 330 33.64 6.83 14.83
C HIS A 330 32.83 5.78 14.05
N GLY A 331 31.92 5.06 14.73
CA GLY A 331 31.07 4.06 14.08
C GLY A 331 29.95 4.68 13.24
N PRO A 332 29.40 3.97 12.25
CA PRO A 332 28.24 4.47 11.51
C PRO A 332 26.98 4.46 12.38
N SER A 333 26.04 5.36 12.08
CA SER A 333 24.64 5.19 12.50
C SER A 333 23.97 4.09 11.66
N TYR A 334 22.82 3.58 12.11
CA TYR A 334 22.04 2.59 11.35
C TYR A 334 21.73 3.11 9.93
N GLY A 335 21.40 4.41 9.81
CA GLY A 335 21.14 5.03 8.51
C GLY A 335 22.35 5.09 7.59
N GLN A 336 23.55 5.36 8.14
CA GLN A 336 24.79 5.39 7.36
C GLN A 336 25.22 4.00 6.91
N LEU A 337 25.12 3.00 7.79
CA LEU A 337 25.39 1.60 7.46
C LEU A 337 24.51 1.15 6.28
N CYS A 338 23.20 1.27 6.43
CA CYS A 338 22.26 0.83 5.39
C CYS A 338 22.40 1.63 4.10
N LYS A 339 22.71 2.94 4.17
CA LYS A 339 22.97 3.74 2.96
C LYS A 339 24.25 3.30 2.25
N GLY A 340 25.31 3.03 3.02
CA GLY A 340 26.62 2.60 2.51
C GLY A 340 26.56 1.25 1.82
N LEU A 341 25.80 0.31 2.38
CA LEU A 341 25.57 -1.03 1.81
C LEU A 341 24.49 -1.07 0.71
N GLY A 342 23.97 0.09 0.29
CA GLY A 342 22.99 0.15 -0.79
C GLY A 342 21.55 -0.22 -0.41
N TRP A 343 21.24 -0.44 0.86
CA TRP A 343 19.90 -0.75 1.39
C TRP A 343 19.00 0.50 1.52
N LYS A 344 18.95 1.32 0.45
CA LYS A 344 18.45 2.72 0.47
C LYS A 344 16.92 2.86 0.62
N LYS A 345 16.15 1.77 0.59
CA LYS A 345 14.68 1.76 0.64
C LYS A 345 14.08 1.18 1.93
N LEU A 346 14.90 0.94 2.96
CA LEU A 346 14.39 0.42 4.24
C LEU A 346 13.69 1.52 5.05
N SER A 347 12.46 1.24 5.47
CA SER A 347 11.72 2.05 6.45
C SER A 347 12.50 2.14 7.77
N ARG A 348 12.21 3.14 8.61
CA ARG A 348 12.91 3.32 9.90
C ARG A 348 12.78 2.08 10.80
N SER A 349 11.60 1.49 10.87
CA SER A 349 11.34 0.29 11.67
C SER A 349 12.06 -0.94 11.11
N LEU A 350 12.02 -1.17 9.79
CA LEU A 350 12.72 -2.28 9.17
C LEU A 350 14.23 -2.14 9.32
N ARG A 351 14.77 -0.93 9.19
CA ARG A 351 16.19 -0.64 9.44
C ARG A 351 16.61 -1.00 10.86
N GLY A 352 15.78 -0.66 11.85
CA GLY A 352 16.01 -1.04 13.24
C GLY A 352 16.10 -2.56 13.39
N LEU A 353 15.12 -3.30 12.85
CA LEU A 353 15.10 -4.76 12.89
C LEU A 353 16.31 -5.40 12.21
N VAL A 354 16.70 -4.89 11.04
CA VAL A 354 17.87 -5.38 10.31
C VAL A 354 19.15 -5.26 11.15
N VAL A 355 19.43 -4.07 11.65
CA VAL A 355 20.67 -3.85 12.41
C VAL A 355 20.63 -4.59 13.75
N SER A 356 19.49 -4.60 14.45
CA SER A 356 19.31 -5.39 15.67
C SER A 356 19.51 -6.88 15.43
N GLY A 357 19.04 -7.42 14.30
CA GLY A 357 19.30 -8.81 13.90
C GLY A 357 20.79 -9.09 13.73
N ILE A 358 21.51 -8.24 13.01
CA ILE A 358 22.96 -8.37 12.79
C ILE A 358 23.74 -8.27 14.12
N VAL A 359 23.30 -7.41 15.04
CA VAL A 359 23.87 -7.30 16.40
C VAL A 359 23.61 -8.56 17.21
N SER A 360 22.39 -9.09 17.19
CA SER A 360 22.02 -10.34 17.86
C SER A 360 22.80 -11.55 17.33
N ASP A 361 23.06 -11.59 16.02
CA ASP A 361 23.88 -12.61 15.38
C ASP A 361 25.39 -12.47 15.69
N GLY A 362 25.77 -11.43 16.45
CA GLY A 362 27.14 -11.22 16.92
C GLY A 362 28.11 -10.66 15.87
N TRP A 363 27.62 -10.30 14.69
CA TRP A 363 28.42 -9.69 13.62
C TRP A 363 28.76 -8.24 13.89
N LEU A 364 27.82 -7.50 14.49
CA LEU A 364 28.03 -6.16 14.99
C LEU A 364 27.85 -6.11 16.51
N THR A 365 28.38 -5.07 17.12
CA THR A 365 28.04 -4.69 18.48
C THR A 365 27.97 -3.17 18.58
N GLU A 366 27.16 -2.69 19.52
CA GLU A 366 26.94 -1.28 19.79
C GLU A 366 27.03 -1.01 21.29
N THR A 367 27.15 0.27 21.63
CA THR A 367 27.04 0.72 23.02
C THR A 367 25.69 1.41 23.17
N SER A 368 24.60 0.64 23.21
CA SER A 368 23.26 1.21 23.39
C SER A 368 23.17 1.94 24.74
N PRO A 369 22.54 3.13 24.80
CA PRO A 369 21.80 3.83 23.74
C PRO A 369 22.62 4.83 22.90
N VAL A 370 23.95 4.77 22.95
CA VAL A 370 24.83 5.77 22.35
C VAL A 370 24.85 5.66 20.81
N PRO A 371 24.53 6.75 20.09
CA PRO A 371 24.51 6.74 18.62
C PRO A 371 25.92 6.69 18.01
N TRP A 372 26.02 6.25 16.74
CA TRP A 372 27.28 6.15 15.99
C TRP A 372 28.32 5.17 16.59
N THR A 373 27.89 4.15 17.32
CA THR A 373 28.81 3.26 18.05
C THR A 373 29.06 1.91 17.39
N LEU A 374 28.40 1.58 16.27
CA LEU A 374 28.51 0.29 15.59
C LEU A 374 29.99 -0.08 15.35
N ARG A 375 30.38 -1.29 15.78
CA ARG A 375 31.72 -1.90 15.58
C ARG A 375 31.57 -3.39 15.26
N PRO A 376 32.62 -4.04 14.71
CA PRO A 376 32.66 -5.49 14.57
C PRO A 376 32.40 -6.20 15.90
N GLY A 377 31.46 -7.15 15.88
CA GLY A 377 31.14 -8.03 17.00
C GLY A 377 32.02 -9.29 17.04
N LYS A 378 31.75 -10.18 17.99
CA LYS A 378 32.57 -11.39 18.22
C LYS A 378 32.64 -12.31 16.99
N ALA A 379 31.54 -12.46 16.24
CA ALA A 379 31.50 -13.32 15.06
C ALA A 379 32.40 -12.77 13.94
N ALA A 380 32.38 -11.45 13.74
CA ALA A 380 33.26 -10.77 12.79
C ALA A 380 34.74 -10.91 13.19
N GLN A 381 35.06 -10.72 14.48
CA GLN A 381 36.42 -10.84 15.01
C GLN A 381 36.97 -12.26 14.83
N ALA A 382 36.14 -13.29 15.03
CA ALA A 382 36.53 -14.69 14.79
C ALA A 382 36.92 -14.97 13.33
N GLN A 383 36.41 -14.18 12.39
CA GLN A 383 36.75 -14.23 10.97
C GLN A 383 37.87 -13.26 10.58
N GLY A 384 38.54 -12.64 11.55
CA GLY A 384 39.63 -11.69 11.31
C GLY A 384 39.19 -10.28 10.94
N ILE A 385 37.89 -9.98 10.96
CA ILE A 385 37.36 -8.63 10.71
C ILE A 385 37.42 -7.85 12.03
N VAL A 386 38.55 -7.18 12.25
CA VAL A 386 38.87 -6.45 13.48
C VAL A 386 39.24 -5.00 13.19
N LEU A 387 39.14 -4.13 14.20
CA LEU A 387 39.56 -2.75 14.05
C LEU A 387 41.10 -2.62 14.03
N PRO A 388 41.66 -1.62 13.32
CA PRO A 388 43.09 -1.31 13.39
C PRO A 388 43.55 -1.11 14.85
N GLY A 389 44.65 -1.77 15.22
CA GLY A 389 45.19 -1.76 16.60
C GLY A 389 44.74 -2.94 17.48
N GLN A 390 43.61 -3.60 17.20
CA GLN A 390 43.18 -4.81 17.93
C GLN A 390 43.86 -6.09 17.41
N SER A 391 44.36 -6.06 16.17
CA SER A 391 45.13 -7.17 15.57
C SER A 391 46.48 -7.43 16.27
N ALA A 392 47.11 -6.40 16.84
CA ALA A 392 48.42 -6.50 17.48
C ALA A 392 48.36 -7.21 18.84
N ALA A 393 47.30 -6.96 19.62
CA ALA A 393 47.10 -7.59 20.92
C ALA A 393 46.83 -9.10 20.82
N ALA A 394 46.07 -9.54 19.80
CA ALA A 394 45.74 -10.95 19.59
C ALA A 394 46.92 -11.82 19.10
N ARG A 395 47.97 -11.20 18.53
CA ARG A 395 49.20 -11.89 18.11
C ARG A 395 50.26 -11.96 19.20
N SER A 396 50.19 -11.10 20.22
CA SER A 396 51.18 -11.06 21.32
C SER A 396 50.83 -11.99 22.49
N SER A 397 49.70 -12.71 22.40
CA SER A 397 49.19 -13.62 23.42
C SER A 397 49.07 -15.07 22.92
N ARG A 398 49.83 -15.44 21.88
CA ARG A 398 49.97 -16.84 21.43
C ARG A 398 51.38 -17.34 21.71
#